data_AF-A0A849UM87-F1
#
_entry.id   AF-A0A849UM87-F1
#
_cell.length_a   1.000
_cell.length_b   1.000
_cell.length_c   1.000
_cell.angle_alpha   90.00
_cell.angle_beta   90.00
_cell.angle_gamma   90.00
#
_symmetry.space_group_name_H-M   'P 1'
#
loop_
_entity.id
_entity.type
_entity.pdbx_description
1 polymer ?
#
loop_
_entity_poly.entity_id
_entity_poly.type
_entity_poly.pdbx_seq_one_letter_code
_entity_poly.pdbx_strand_id
1 'polypeptide(L)'
;MSLAQWYKNGWLKPHQSTAREIADLLEIARRDISDSSAGNLSADWCFGIAYNAALKLCAVLLRADGFEAEKNLNHYRTIQAMGVILPGRKEDVGYLDACRAKRNVAEYDRAGTVSYEEAQELVSFVREFEPEVVAWLKKNHPELV
;
A
#
# COMPACT_ATOMS: atom_id res chain seq x y z
N MET A 1 11.68 -13.30 -8.08
CA MET A 1 11.54 -14.30 -7.01
C MET A 1 10.08 -14.37 -6.60
N SER A 2 9.55 -15.55 -6.29
CA SER A 2 8.18 -15.72 -5.77
C SER A 2 8.07 -15.42 -4.28
N LEU A 3 6.85 -15.21 -3.75
CA LEU A 3 6.63 -15.02 -2.30
C LEU A 3 7.10 -16.21 -1.47
N ALA A 4 6.95 -17.44 -1.98
CA ALA A 4 7.50 -18.64 -1.33
C ALA A 4 9.02 -18.60 -1.19
N GLN A 5 9.75 -18.07 -2.18
CA GLN A 5 11.19 -17.85 -2.06
C GLN A 5 11.52 -16.76 -1.03
N TRP A 6 10.70 -15.72 -0.94
CA TRP A 6 10.87 -14.64 0.04
C TRP A 6 10.66 -15.12 1.47
N TYR A 7 9.66 -15.97 1.69
CA TYR A 7 9.45 -16.65 2.96
C TYR A 7 10.66 -17.52 3.34
N LYS A 8 11.17 -18.33 2.41
CA LYS A 8 12.38 -19.14 2.65
C LYS A 8 13.62 -18.30 3.00
N ASN A 9 13.70 -17.08 2.49
CA ASN A 9 14.77 -16.14 2.79
C ASN A 9 14.55 -15.33 4.08
N GLY A 10 13.46 -15.58 4.82
CA GLY A 10 13.13 -14.88 6.06
C GLY A 10 12.68 -13.43 5.87
N TRP A 11 12.20 -13.06 4.68
CA TRP A 11 11.71 -11.70 4.39
C TRP A 11 10.21 -11.54 4.64
N LEU A 12 9.49 -12.66 4.63
CA LEU A 12 8.07 -12.76 4.92
C LEU A 12 7.88 -13.79 6.03
N LYS A 13 6.76 -13.69 6.74
CA LYS A 13 6.26 -14.70 7.67
C LYS A 13 4.86 -15.16 7.22
N PRO A 14 4.46 -16.40 7.54
CA PRO A 14 3.11 -16.86 7.26
C PRO A 14 2.10 -16.03 8.05
N HIS A 15 0.97 -15.74 7.43
CA HIS A 15 -0.14 -15.01 8.04
C HIS A 15 -1.45 -15.57 7.54
N GLN A 16 -2.37 -15.89 8.45
CA GLN A 16 -3.71 -16.36 8.09
C GLN A 16 -4.70 -15.22 8.32
N SER A 17 -5.06 -14.55 7.24
CA SER A 17 -6.00 -13.43 7.28
C SER A 17 -7.43 -13.90 7.49
N THR A 18 -8.22 -13.08 8.16
CA THR A 18 -9.67 -13.23 8.21
C THR A 18 -10.34 -12.20 7.29
N ALA A 19 -11.58 -12.48 6.85
CA ALA A 19 -12.36 -11.51 6.08
C ALA A 19 -12.50 -10.17 6.82
N ARG A 20 -12.64 -10.20 8.15
CA ARG A 20 -12.70 -9.00 8.98
C ARG A 20 -11.41 -8.19 8.93
N GLU A 21 -10.26 -8.84 9.05
CA GLU A 21 -8.96 -8.16 8.99
C GLU A 21 -8.74 -7.48 7.62
N ILE A 22 -9.11 -8.16 6.54
CA ILE A 22 -9.03 -7.59 5.19
C ILE A 22 -10.01 -6.41 5.04
N ALA A 23 -11.23 -6.54 5.55
CA ALA A 23 -12.21 -5.46 5.54
C ALA A 23 -11.71 -4.23 6.30
N ASP A 24 -11.15 -4.41 7.50
CA ASP A 24 -10.59 -3.33 8.31
C ASP A 24 -9.45 -2.60 7.56
N LEU A 25 -8.58 -3.33 6.84
CA LEU A 25 -7.51 -2.73 6.03
C LEU A 25 -8.07 -1.91 4.85
N LEU A 26 -9.11 -2.42 4.18
CA LEU A 26 -9.78 -1.69 3.10
C LEU A 26 -10.49 -0.44 3.63
N GLU A 27 -11.10 -0.50 4.80
CA GLU A 27 -11.72 0.67 5.45
C GLU A 27 -10.68 1.74 5.79
N ILE A 28 -9.51 1.35 6.30
CA ILE A 28 -8.40 2.29 6.52
C ILE A 28 -7.99 2.94 5.19
N ALA A 29 -7.80 2.15 4.13
CA ALA A 29 -7.41 2.69 2.83
C ALA A 29 -8.45 3.69 2.29
N ARG A 30 -9.74 3.36 2.38
CA ARG A 30 -10.84 4.24 1.93
C ARG A 30 -10.93 5.53 2.74
N ARG A 31 -10.81 5.44 4.07
CA ARG A 31 -10.75 6.63 4.93
C ARG A 31 -9.56 7.51 4.52
N ASP A 32 -8.39 6.93 4.36
CA ASP A 32 -7.18 7.67 4.02
C ASP A 32 -7.27 8.32 2.63
N ILE A 33 -7.87 7.67 1.63
CA ILE A 33 -8.19 8.28 0.33
C ILE A 33 -9.10 9.50 0.50
N SER A 34 -10.14 9.38 1.34
CA SER A 34 -11.07 10.48 1.63
C SER A 34 -10.36 11.65 2.32
N ASP A 35 -9.62 11.37 3.39
CA ASP A 35 -8.97 12.39 4.23
C ASP A 35 -7.86 13.13 3.48
N SER A 36 -7.06 12.41 2.69
CA SER A 36 -6.03 13.03 1.81
C SER A 36 -6.62 13.92 0.71
N SER A 37 -7.92 13.82 0.45
CA SER A 37 -8.65 14.60 -0.55
C SER A 37 -9.44 15.78 0.04
N ALA A 38 -9.50 15.93 1.37
CA ALA A 38 -10.41 16.86 2.04
C ALA A 38 -10.04 18.35 1.89
N GLY A 39 -8.82 18.65 1.43
CA GLY A 39 -8.38 20.02 1.09
C GLY A 39 -8.09 20.94 2.29
N ASN A 40 -8.13 20.42 3.52
CA ASN A 40 -7.86 21.17 4.76
C ASN A 40 -6.52 20.81 5.43
N LEU A 41 -5.72 19.96 4.78
CA LEU A 41 -4.42 19.50 5.26
C LEU A 41 -3.29 20.07 4.39
N SER A 42 -2.06 20.08 4.93
CA SER A 42 -0.87 20.41 4.15
C SER A 42 -0.62 19.35 3.07
N ALA A 43 0.10 19.74 2.02
CA ALA A 43 0.52 18.80 0.97
C ALA A 43 1.29 17.59 1.53
N ASP A 44 2.17 17.80 2.50
CA ASP A 44 2.91 16.72 3.17
C ASP A 44 1.97 15.71 3.85
N TRP A 45 0.94 16.19 4.56
CA TRP A 45 -0.04 15.32 5.22
C TRP A 45 -0.95 14.62 4.23
N CYS A 46 -1.45 15.33 3.21
CA CYS A 46 -2.22 14.71 2.13
C CYS A 46 -1.42 13.57 1.49
N PHE A 47 -0.15 13.82 1.17
CA PHE A 47 0.74 12.82 0.58
C PHE A 47 1.02 11.64 1.53
N GLY A 48 1.33 11.91 2.80
CA GLY A 48 1.59 10.85 3.78
C GLY A 48 0.38 9.95 4.02
N ILE A 49 -0.82 10.54 4.07
CA ILE A 49 -2.08 9.79 4.21
C ILE A 49 -2.38 8.98 2.95
N ALA A 50 -2.24 9.57 1.76
CA ALA A 50 -2.42 8.85 0.49
C ALA A 50 -1.43 7.69 0.33
N TYR A 51 -0.17 7.89 0.74
CA TYR A 51 0.82 6.82 0.79
C TYR A 51 0.41 5.69 1.75
N ASN A 52 -0.15 6.01 2.92
CA ASN A 52 -0.64 4.99 3.84
C ASN A 52 -1.78 4.18 3.20
N ALA A 53 -2.69 4.83 2.47
CA ALA A 53 -3.74 4.13 1.72
C ALA A 53 -3.15 3.13 0.71
N ALA A 54 -2.17 3.56 -0.10
CA ALA A 54 -1.44 2.68 -1.03
C ALA A 54 -0.80 1.49 -0.31
N LEU A 55 -0.12 1.75 0.81
CA LEU A 55 0.54 0.71 1.60
C LEU A 55 -0.47 -0.31 2.17
N LYS A 56 -1.64 0.13 2.65
CA LYS A 56 -2.69 -0.78 3.14
C LYS A 56 -3.26 -1.64 2.03
N LEU A 57 -3.45 -1.10 0.83
CA LEU A 57 -3.86 -1.90 -0.33
C LEU A 57 -2.79 -2.96 -0.71
N CYS A 58 -1.51 -2.60 -0.70
CA CYS A 58 -0.42 -3.58 -0.88
C CYS A 58 -0.41 -4.63 0.24
N ALA A 59 -0.72 -4.23 1.48
CA ALA A 59 -0.82 -5.16 2.60
C ALA A 59 -2.00 -6.13 2.43
N VAL A 60 -3.16 -5.66 1.93
CA VAL A 60 -4.31 -6.54 1.59
C VAL A 60 -3.88 -7.62 0.62
N LEU A 61 -3.19 -7.26 -0.47
CA LEU A 61 -2.68 -8.24 -1.45
C LEU A 61 -1.81 -9.30 -0.78
N LEU A 62 -0.79 -8.86 -0.04
CA LEU A 62 0.19 -9.76 0.58
C LEU A 62 -0.43 -10.67 1.65
N ARG A 63 -1.33 -10.11 2.46
CA ARG A 63 -2.02 -10.82 3.55
C ARG A 63 -3.07 -11.80 3.04
N ALA A 64 -3.78 -11.46 1.96
CA ALA A 64 -4.66 -12.39 1.28
C ALA A 64 -3.86 -13.57 0.67
N ASP A 65 -2.66 -13.31 0.16
CA ASP A 65 -1.75 -14.36 -0.34
C ASP A 65 -1.07 -15.18 0.77
N GLY A 66 -1.47 -15.01 2.04
CA GLY A 66 -1.06 -15.84 3.17
C GLY A 66 0.24 -15.42 3.85
N PHE A 67 0.70 -14.18 3.61
CA PHE A 67 1.97 -13.69 4.15
C PHE A 67 1.85 -12.32 4.78
N GLU A 68 2.81 -11.99 5.64
CA GLU A 68 3.06 -10.63 6.08
C GLU A 68 4.56 -10.34 5.95
N ALA A 69 4.91 -9.10 5.61
CA ALA A 69 6.30 -8.67 5.61
C ALA A 69 6.89 -8.68 7.02
N GLU A 70 8.15 -9.09 7.13
CA GLU A 70 8.87 -9.02 8.40
C GLU A 70 9.07 -7.57 8.88
N LYS A 71 9.41 -7.40 10.17
CA LYS A 71 9.55 -6.07 10.79
C LYS A 71 10.58 -5.19 10.08
N ASN A 72 11.72 -5.77 9.70
CA ASN A 72 12.76 -5.06 8.98
C ASN A 72 12.33 -4.84 7.53
N LEU A 73 12.38 -3.58 7.08
CA LEU A 73 11.97 -3.18 5.73
C LEU A 73 10.51 -3.54 5.40
N ASN A 74 9.62 -3.54 6.40
CA ASN A 74 8.22 -3.94 6.25
C ASN A 74 7.50 -3.22 5.10
N HIS A 75 7.56 -1.88 5.04
CA HIS A 75 6.91 -1.11 3.97
C HIS A 75 7.48 -1.45 2.60
N TYR A 76 8.81 -1.48 2.49
CA TYR A 76 9.50 -1.82 1.25
C TYR A 76 9.08 -3.20 0.75
N ARG A 77 9.09 -4.22 1.61
CA ARG A 77 8.71 -5.59 1.24
C ARG A 77 7.24 -5.71 0.87
N THR A 78 6.36 -5.00 1.57
CA THR A 78 4.93 -4.97 1.26
C THR A 78 4.67 -4.35 -0.12
N ILE A 79 5.33 -3.23 -0.44
CA ILE A 79 5.22 -2.58 -1.76
C ILE A 79 5.78 -3.47 -2.86
N GLN A 80 6.96 -4.07 -2.66
CA GLN A 80 7.58 -4.91 -3.67
C GLN A 80 6.79 -6.19 -3.95
N ALA A 81 6.08 -6.73 -2.94
CA ALA A 81 5.19 -7.88 -3.12
C ALA A 81 4.03 -7.59 -4.10
N MET A 82 3.55 -6.34 -4.18
CA MET A 82 2.54 -5.94 -5.16
C MET A 82 2.95 -6.31 -6.59
N GLY A 83 4.19 -6.02 -7.00
CA GLY A 83 4.67 -6.36 -8.35
C GLY A 83 4.87 -7.86 -8.61
N VAL A 84 4.88 -8.68 -7.55
CA VAL A 84 4.88 -10.15 -7.66
C VAL A 84 3.44 -10.67 -7.81
N ILE A 85 2.50 -10.10 -7.06
CA ILE A 85 1.09 -10.52 -7.01
C ILE A 85 0.29 -9.99 -8.21
N LEU A 86 0.56 -8.75 -8.62
CA LEU A 86 -0.03 -8.05 -9.76
C LEU A 86 1.08 -7.69 -10.76
N PRO A 87 1.50 -8.63 -11.64
CA PRO A 87 2.59 -8.37 -12.59
C PRO A 87 2.35 -7.17 -13.52
N GLY A 88 1.08 -6.83 -13.81
CA GLY A 88 0.71 -5.65 -14.60
C GLY A 88 1.01 -4.30 -13.92
N ARG A 89 1.19 -4.30 -12.60
CA ARG A 89 1.51 -3.13 -11.76
C ARG A 89 3.00 -3.08 -11.35
N LYS A 90 3.86 -3.88 -11.99
CA LYS A 90 5.27 -4.00 -11.58
C LYS A 90 6.03 -2.68 -11.70
N GLU A 91 5.68 -1.82 -12.65
CA GLU A 91 6.31 -0.51 -12.85
C GLU A 91 5.96 0.46 -11.71
N ASP A 92 4.75 0.34 -11.16
CA ASP A 92 4.25 1.17 -10.05
C ASP A 92 5.00 0.93 -8.73
N VAL A 93 5.70 -0.20 -8.61
CA VAL A 93 6.54 -0.52 -7.44
C VAL A 93 7.64 0.53 -7.25
N GLY A 94 8.27 0.99 -8.33
CA GLY A 94 9.31 2.01 -8.27
C GLY A 94 8.75 3.36 -7.82
N TYR A 95 7.57 3.71 -8.32
CA TYR A 95 6.85 4.92 -7.93
C TYR A 95 6.49 4.92 -6.43
N LEU A 96 5.90 3.84 -5.92
CA LEU A 96 5.53 3.75 -4.50
C LEU A 96 6.75 3.71 -3.57
N ASP A 97 7.88 3.15 -3.99
CA ASP A 97 9.11 3.19 -3.21
C ASP A 97 9.73 4.60 -3.16
N ALA A 98 9.66 5.36 -4.26
CA ALA A 98 10.01 6.78 -4.26
C ALA A 98 9.10 7.59 -3.33
N CYS A 99 7.79 7.31 -3.35
CA CYS A 99 6.83 7.93 -2.44
C CYS A 99 7.14 7.60 -0.98
N ARG A 100 7.52 6.36 -0.66
CA ARG A 100 7.95 5.95 0.69
C ARG A 100 9.14 6.79 1.18
N ALA A 101 10.16 6.94 0.34
CA ALA A 101 11.34 7.73 0.69
C ALA A 101 10.98 9.20 0.92
N LYS A 102 10.16 9.78 0.02
CA LYS A 102 9.72 11.17 0.12
C LYS A 102 8.87 11.44 1.35
N ARG A 103 7.93 10.56 1.67
CA ARG A 103 7.09 10.61 2.88
C ARG A 103 7.93 10.64 4.16
N ASN A 104 9.00 9.83 4.22
CA ASN A 104 9.89 9.84 5.38
C ASN A 104 10.58 11.19 5.58
N VAL A 105 11.04 11.82 4.50
CA VAL A 105 11.65 13.16 4.56
C VAL A 105 10.60 14.20 5.01
N ALA A 106 9.41 14.16 4.42
CA ALA A 106 8.33 15.10 4.72
C ALA A 106 7.86 15.04 6.19
N GLU A 107 7.83 13.84 6.78
CA GLU A 107 7.36 13.66 8.15
C GLU A 107 8.43 13.88 9.22
N TYR A 108 9.68 13.51 8.95
CA TYR A 108 10.72 13.46 10.00
C TYR A 108 11.84 14.48 9.81
N ASP A 109 12.19 14.81 8.56
CA ASP A 109 13.40 15.59 8.29
C ASP A 109 13.06 17.06 8.01
N ARG A 110 12.07 17.33 7.16
CA ARG A 110 11.75 18.68 6.70
C ARG A 110 10.31 18.81 6.18
N ALA A 111 9.58 19.78 6.72
CA ALA A 111 8.28 20.19 6.20
C ALA A 111 8.37 20.98 4.89
N GLY A 112 7.32 20.89 4.07
CA GLY A 112 7.17 21.56 2.78
C GLY A 112 7.98 20.92 1.67
N THR A 113 8.15 19.60 1.70
CA THR A 113 8.94 18.87 0.67
C THR A 113 8.07 18.24 -0.41
N VAL A 114 6.76 18.19 -0.19
CA VAL A 114 5.76 17.71 -1.14
C VAL A 114 4.91 18.87 -1.65
N SER A 115 4.66 18.91 -2.96
CA SER A 115 3.69 19.83 -3.54
C SER A 115 2.27 19.24 -3.51
N TYR A 116 1.24 20.09 -3.66
CA TYR A 116 -0.14 19.61 -3.73
C TYR A 116 -0.39 18.78 -5.00
N GLU A 117 0.29 19.09 -6.09
CA GLU A 117 0.21 18.34 -7.34
C GLU A 117 0.70 16.89 -7.14
N GLU A 118 1.82 16.70 -6.45
CA GLU A 118 2.35 15.38 -6.12
C GLU A 118 1.43 14.61 -5.15
N ALA A 119 0.83 15.30 -4.18
CA ALA A 119 -0.18 14.71 -3.32
C ALA A 119 -1.42 14.26 -4.10
N GLN A 120 -1.91 15.08 -5.04
CA GLN A 120 -3.06 14.75 -5.88
C GLN A 120 -2.77 13.63 -6.88
N GLU A 121 -1.54 13.55 -7.40
CA GLU A 121 -1.08 12.44 -8.23
C GLU A 121 -1.18 11.12 -7.46
N LEU A 122 -0.64 11.07 -6.23
CA LEU A 122 -0.71 9.88 -5.40
C LEU A 122 -2.14 9.52 -4.99
N VAL A 123 -2.98 10.52 -4.66
CA VAL A 123 -4.41 10.29 -4.40
C VAL A 123 -5.10 9.67 -5.62
N SER A 124 -4.82 10.17 -6.82
CA SER A 124 -5.40 9.66 -8.06
C SER A 124 -4.96 8.22 -8.32
N PHE A 125 -3.68 7.94 -8.15
CA PHE A 125 -3.13 6.58 -8.22
C PHE A 125 -3.88 5.61 -7.30
N VAL A 126 -4.07 5.96 -6.02
CA VAL A 126 -4.72 5.06 -5.06
C VAL A 126 -6.22 4.88 -5.37
N ARG A 127 -6.91 5.90 -5.89
CA ARG A 127 -8.30 5.79 -6.33
C ARG A 127 -8.48 4.82 -7.49
N GLU A 128 -7.50 4.72 -8.37
CA GLU A 128 -7.49 3.72 -9.44
C GLU A 128 -7.08 2.33 -8.94
N PHE A 129 -6.18 2.28 -7.95
CA PHE A 129 -5.62 1.05 -7.43
C PHE A 129 -6.58 0.27 -6.51
N GLU A 130 -7.35 0.95 -5.66
CA GLU A 130 -8.33 0.32 -4.75
C GLU A 130 -9.31 -0.63 -5.45
N PRO A 131 -10.03 -0.22 -6.52
CA PRO A 131 -10.99 -1.11 -7.17
C PRO A 131 -10.33 -2.31 -7.84
N GLU A 132 -9.08 -2.17 -8.31
CA GLU A 132 -8.31 -3.29 -8.85
C GLU A 132 -7.95 -4.32 -7.77
N VAL A 133 -7.49 -3.85 -6.60
CA VAL A 133 -7.18 -4.72 -5.46
C VAL A 133 -8.44 -5.45 -4.99
N VAL A 134 -9.58 -4.75 -4.90
CA VAL A 134 -10.87 -5.36 -4.55
C VAL A 134 -11.32 -6.40 -5.58
N ALA A 135 -11.16 -6.10 -6.88
CA ALA A 135 -11.50 -7.05 -7.94
C ALA A 135 -10.60 -8.29 -7.91
N TRP A 136 -9.30 -8.11 -7.67
CA TRP A 136 -8.36 -9.20 -7.50
C TRP A 136 -8.71 -10.05 -6.27
N LEU A 137 -9.06 -9.43 -5.14
CA LEU A 137 -9.43 -10.14 -3.92
C LEU A 137 -10.67 -11.01 -4.14
N LYS A 138 -11.74 -10.46 -4.74
CA LYS A 138 -12.96 -11.19 -5.09
C LYS A 138 -12.72 -12.40 -5.99
N LYS A 139 -11.74 -12.28 -6.91
CA LYS A 139 -11.42 -13.34 -7.87
C LYS A 139 -10.59 -14.45 -7.26
N ASN A 140 -9.60 -14.12 -6.42
CA ASN A 140 -8.58 -15.08 -5.99
C ASN A 140 -8.80 -15.59 -4.56
N HIS A 141 -9.45 -14.80 -3.70
CA HIS A 141 -9.68 -15.10 -2.28
C HIS A 141 -11.12 -14.70 -1.87
N PRO A 142 -12.16 -15.28 -2.53
CA PRO A 142 -13.56 -14.90 -2.30
C PRO A 142 -14.03 -15.13 -0.86
N GLU A 143 -13.37 -16.00 -0.10
CA GLU A 143 -13.63 -16.25 1.32
C GLU A 143 -13.20 -15.11 2.26
N LEU A 144 -12.42 -14.15 1.75
CA LEU A 144 -11.96 -12.97 2.49
C LEU A 144 -12.77 -11.70 2.19
N VAL A 145 -13.83 -11.82 1.38
CA VAL A 145 -14.70 -10.70 0.94
C VAL A 145 -16.09 -10.77 1.56
#